data_AF-A0A526Z6T4-F1
#
_entry.id   AF-A0A526Z6T4-F1
#
_cell.length_a   1.000
_cell.length_b   1.000
_cell.length_c   1.000
_cell.angle_alpha   90.00
_cell.angle_beta   90.00
_cell.angle_gamma   90.00
#
_symmetry.space_group_name_H-M   'P 1'
#
loop_
_entity.id
_entity.type
_entity.pdbx_description
1 polymer ?
#
loop_
_entity_poly.entity_id
_entity_poly.type
_entity_poly.pdbx_seq_one_letter_code
_entity_poly.pdbx_strand_id
1 'polypeptide(L)'
;LAAEAIARRIEARGLDFTAVLAAGDSLAIGAMMAIRKSGYEVPADVSVMGMDDLPQAAFQNPPLTTMHIPMREIGAASLDLLLADLAHRDM
;
A
#
# COMPACT_ATOMS: atom_id res chain seq x y z
N LEU A 1 -2.88 13.10 -3.07
CA LEU A 1 -2.45 11.90 -3.84
C LEU A 1 -3.52 10.80 -3.80
N ALA A 2 -3.57 9.86 -2.85
CA ALA A 2 -4.63 8.83 -2.80
C ALA A 2 -5.96 9.33 -2.22
N ALA A 3 -5.93 9.97 -1.04
CA ALA A 3 -7.13 10.49 -0.39
C ALA A 3 -7.96 11.40 -1.31
N GLU A 4 -7.27 12.36 -1.93
CA GLU A 4 -7.88 13.32 -2.86
C GLU A 4 -8.40 12.65 -4.14
N ALA A 5 -7.70 11.64 -4.68
CA ALA A 5 -8.15 10.92 -5.86
C ALA A 5 -9.43 10.12 -5.58
N ILE A 6 -9.50 9.46 -4.41
CA ILE A 6 -10.69 8.72 -3.99
C ILE A 6 -11.86 9.66 -3.70
N ALA A 7 -11.61 10.77 -2.98
CA ALA A 7 -12.64 11.79 -2.73
C ALA A 7 -13.23 12.31 -4.05
N ARG A 8 -12.39 12.75 -5.00
CA ARG A 8 -12.86 13.19 -6.33
C ARG A 8 -13.61 12.12 -7.10
N ARG A 9 -13.18 10.86 -6.99
CA ARG A 9 -13.84 9.72 -7.66
C ARG A 9 -15.25 9.53 -7.13
N ILE A 10 -15.40 9.56 -5.80
CA ILE A 10 -16.69 9.45 -5.10
C ILE A 10 -17.58 10.65 -5.40
N GLU A 11 -17.05 11.88 -5.36
CA GLU A 11 -17.81 13.10 -5.68
C GLU A 11 -18.35 13.06 -7.12
N ALA A 12 -17.54 12.59 -8.07
CA ALA A 12 -17.91 12.60 -9.49
C ALA A 12 -18.86 11.47 -9.88
N ARG A 13 -18.79 10.29 -9.23
CA ARG A 13 -19.51 9.08 -9.69
C ARG A 13 -20.18 8.25 -8.58
N GLY A 14 -20.13 8.69 -7.32
CA GLY A 14 -20.54 7.89 -6.17
C GLY A 14 -19.61 6.69 -5.93
N LEU A 15 -20.11 5.68 -5.21
CA LEU A 15 -19.45 4.38 -5.09
C LEU A 15 -19.73 3.49 -6.30
N ASP A 16 -18.94 3.68 -7.35
CA ASP A 16 -18.93 2.80 -8.53
C ASP A 16 -17.74 1.80 -8.51
N PHE A 17 -17.21 1.55 -7.32
CA PHE A 17 -16.16 0.57 -7.04
C PHE A 17 -16.39 -0.06 -5.66
N THR A 18 -15.91 -1.29 -5.49
CA THR A 18 -16.07 -2.07 -4.25
C THR A 18 -14.73 -2.32 -3.53
N ALA A 19 -13.60 -1.99 -4.16
CA ALA A 19 -12.29 -2.18 -3.58
C ALA A 19 -11.24 -1.19 -4.10
N VAL A 20 -10.20 -0.96 -3.29
CA VAL A 20 -8.99 -0.19 -3.64
C VAL A 20 -7.76 -1.07 -3.40
N LEU A 21 -6.95 -1.25 -4.44
CA LEU A 21 -5.59 -1.78 -4.33
C LEU A 21 -4.61 -0.62 -4.44
N ALA A 22 -3.91 -0.32 -3.36
CA ALA A 22 -2.91 0.74 -3.32
C ALA A 22 -1.49 0.18 -3.44
N ALA A 23 -0.62 0.91 -4.14
CA ALA A 23 0.78 0.53 -4.34
C ALA A 23 1.67 0.69 -3.09
N GLY A 24 1.08 1.03 -1.94
CA GLY A 24 1.81 1.29 -0.69
C GLY A 24 0.86 1.53 0.47
N ASP A 25 1.26 1.20 1.69
CA ASP A 25 0.43 1.34 2.89
C ASP A 25 -0.01 2.79 3.14
N SER A 26 0.87 3.75 2.90
CA SER A 26 0.55 5.17 3.06
C SER A 26 -0.55 5.64 2.09
N LEU A 27 -0.57 5.09 0.87
CA LEU A 27 -1.62 5.37 -0.11
C LEU A 27 -2.94 4.70 0.28
N ALA A 28 -2.88 3.45 0.77
CA ALA A 28 -4.04 2.72 1.27
C ALA A 28 -4.70 3.44 2.44
N ILE A 29 -3.92 3.89 3.43
CA ILE A 29 -4.40 4.66 4.58
C ILE A 29 -5.07 5.96 4.11
N GLY A 30 -4.47 6.67 3.16
CA GLY A 30 -5.08 7.85 2.55
C GLY A 30 -6.43 7.54 1.88
N ALA A 31 -6.54 6.41 1.17
CA ALA A 31 -7.80 5.97 0.57
C ALA A 31 -8.86 5.67 1.65
N MET A 32 -8.51 4.92 2.71
CA MET A 32 -9.41 4.64 3.84
C MET A 32 -9.95 5.92 4.47
N MET A 33 -9.08 6.92 4.68
CA MET A 33 -9.49 8.23 5.22
C MET A 33 -10.50 8.93 4.33
N ALA A 34 -10.32 8.91 3.01
CA ALA A 34 -11.24 9.55 2.08
C ALA A 34 -12.59 8.84 2.01
N ILE A 35 -12.60 7.51 1.91
CA ILE A 35 -13.83 6.69 1.91
C ILE A 35 -14.67 7.00 3.16
N ARG A 36 -14.03 7.00 4.34
CA ARG A 36 -14.68 7.33 5.61
C ARG A 36 -15.20 8.76 5.68
N LYS A 37 -14.42 9.73 5.19
CA LYS A 37 -14.85 11.14 5.12
C LYS A 37 -16.05 11.34 4.18
N SER A 38 -16.17 10.50 3.16
CA SER A 38 -17.33 10.48 2.25
C SER A 38 -18.55 9.74 2.83
N GLY A 39 -18.48 9.26 4.08
CA GLY A 39 -19.60 8.62 4.77
C GLY A 39 -19.72 7.11 4.54
N TYR A 40 -18.74 6.48 3.90
CA TYR A 40 -18.73 5.05 3.62
C TYR A 40 -17.81 4.29 4.56
N GLU A 41 -18.10 3.01 4.76
CA GLU A 41 -17.38 2.14 5.68
C GLU A 41 -16.33 1.27 4.98
N VAL A 42 -15.14 1.20 5.60
CA VAL A 42 -14.11 0.22 5.26
C VAL A 42 -14.11 -0.85 6.35
N PRO A 43 -14.34 -2.14 6.03
CA PRO A 43 -14.42 -2.72 4.68
C PRO A 43 -15.84 -2.89 4.11
N ALA A 44 -16.90 -2.53 4.86
CA ALA A 44 -18.28 -2.95 4.53
C ALA A 44 -18.77 -2.44 3.16
N ASP A 45 -18.47 -1.20 2.80
CA ASP A 45 -18.80 -0.64 1.49
C ASP A 45 -17.65 -0.79 0.49
N VAL A 46 -16.42 -0.58 0.97
CA VAL A 46 -15.21 -0.63 0.14
C VAL A 46 -14.08 -1.35 0.87
N SER A 47 -13.62 -2.44 0.29
CA SER A 47 -12.40 -3.14 0.75
C SER A 47 -11.14 -2.35 0.38
N VAL A 48 -10.15 -2.30 1.26
CA VAL A 48 -8.87 -1.59 0.97
C VAL A 48 -7.69 -2.49 1.29
N MET A 49 -6.75 -2.58 0.34
CA MET A 49 -5.49 -3.29 0.46
C MET A 49 -4.30 -2.37 0.13
N GLY A 50 -3.21 -2.52 0.88
CA GLY A 50 -1.91 -1.91 0.63
C GLY A 50 -0.83 -2.92 0.24
N MET A 51 0.39 -2.41 0.20
CA MET A 51 1.63 -3.13 -0.03
C MET A 51 2.67 -2.46 0.86
N ASP A 52 3.57 -3.24 1.48
CA ASP A 52 4.74 -2.86 2.30
C ASP A 52 4.75 -3.62 3.64
N ASP A 53 3.58 -3.86 4.24
CA ASP A 53 3.44 -4.42 5.60
C ASP A 53 4.21 -3.64 6.66
N LEU A 54 4.06 -2.31 6.63
CA LEU A 54 4.67 -1.42 7.62
C LEU A 54 3.99 -1.61 8.98
N PRO A 55 4.71 -1.46 10.11
CA PRO A 55 4.13 -1.65 11.45
C PRO A 55 2.86 -0.84 11.72
N GLN A 56 2.76 0.35 11.11
CA GLN A 56 1.59 1.23 11.20
C GLN A 56 0.30 0.65 10.60
N ALA A 57 0.39 -0.30 9.67
CA ALA A 57 -0.76 -0.97 9.05
C ALA A 57 -1.63 -1.68 10.10
N ALA A 58 -0.99 -2.35 11.07
CA ALA A 58 -1.67 -3.07 12.15
C ALA A 58 -2.42 -2.15 13.13
N PHE A 59 -2.04 -0.87 13.22
CA PHE A 59 -2.66 0.11 14.11
C PHE A 59 -3.77 0.94 13.45
N GLN A 60 -4.10 0.65 12.19
CA GLN A 60 -5.26 1.25 11.55
C GLN A 60 -6.55 0.64 12.12
N ASN A 61 -7.67 1.33 11.94
CA ASN A 61 -8.99 0.83 12.30
C ASN A 61 -9.90 0.86 11.06
N PRO A 62 -10.27 -0.29 10.46
CA PRO A 62 -9.76 -1.63 10.76
C PRO A 62 -8.26 -1.72 10.45
N PRO A 63 -7.54 -2.74 10.97
CA PRO A 63 -6.17 -3.02 10.54
C PRO A 63 -6.09 -3.14 9.03
N LEU A 64 -5.06 -2.54 8.42
CA LEU A 64 -4.90 -2.54 6.98
C LEU A 64 -4.46 -3.94 6.51
N THR A 65 -5.20 -4.52 5.57
CA THR A 65 -4.73 -5.68 4.81
C THR A 65 -3.63 -5.23 3.86
N THR A 66 -2.45 -5.84 3.92
CA THR A 66 -1.30 -5.40 3.14
C THR A 66 -0.40 -6.56 2.75
N MET A 67 0.23 -6.44 1.59
CA MET A 67 1.21 -7.40 1.09
C MET A 67 2.56 -7.14 1.75
N HIS A 68 3.09 -8.16 2.44
CA HIS A 68 4.44 -8.14 2.97
C HIS A 68 5.48 -8.23 1.86
N ILE A 69 6.39 -7.26 1.82
CA ILE A 69 7.58 -7.32 0.95
C ILE A 69 8.78 -7.70 1.83
N PRO A 70 9.48 -8.83 1.55
CA PRO A 70 10.64 -9.29 2.29
C PRO A 70 11.88 -8.42 1.96
N MET A 71 11.83 -7.14 2.32
CA MET A 71 12.85 -6.14 1.95
C MET A 71 14.23 -6.47 2.50
N ARG A 72 14.31 -7.20 3.61
CA ARG A 72 15.58 -7.63 4.20
C ARG A 72 16.26 -8.67 3.32
N GLU A 73 15.52 -9.67 2.86
CA GLU A 73 15.99 -10.72 1.97
C GLU A 73 16.38 -10.14 0.61
N ILE A 74 15.56 -9.23 0.07
CA ILE A 74 15.86 -8.52 -1.18
C ILE A 74 17.17 -7.72 -1.05
N GLY A 75 17.35 -6.99 0.05
CA GLY A 75 18.56 -6.23 0.31
C GLY A 75 19.80 -7.11 0.44
N ALA A 76 19.70 -8.23 1.16
CA ALA A 76 20.79 -9.20 1.31
C ALA A 76 21.18 -9.80 -0.05
N ALA A 77 20.22 -10.30 -0.81
CA ALA A 77 20.47 -10.85 -2.15
C ALA A 77 21.07 -9.81 -3.10
N SER A 78 20.64 -8.55 -3.02
CA SER A 78 21.20 -7.47 -3.84
C SER A 78 22.67 -7.20 -3.51
N LEU A 79 23.04 -7.25 -2.23
CA LEU A 79 24.43 -7.08 -1.81
C LEU A 79 25.30 -8.25 -2.24
N ASP A 80 24.80 -9.49 -2.12
CA ASP A 80 25.50 -10.69 -2.57
C ASP A 80 25.83 -10.61 -4.08
N LEU A 81 24.86 -10.18 -4.89
CA LEU A 81 25.05 -9.98 -6.33
C LEU A 81 26.07 -8.88 -6.64
N LEU A 82 26.04 -7.77 -5.90
CA LEU A 82 27.00 -6.68 -6.08
C LEU A 82 28.43 -7.12 -5.75
N LEU A 83 28.62 -7.84 -4.64
CA LEU A 83 29.93 -8.34 -4.25
C LEU A 83 30.48 -9.35 -5.26
N ALA A 84 29.63 -10.21 -5.82
CA ALA A 84 30.02 -11.13 -6.88
C ALA A 84 30.46 -10.39 -8.15
N ASP A 85 29.71 -9.38 -8.60
CA ASP A 85 30.07 -8.56 -9.78
C ASP A 85 31.40 -7.83 -9.59
N LEU A 86 31.64 -7.24 -8.41
CA LEU A 86 32.91 -6.57 -8.12
C LEU A 86 34.09 -7.55 -8.15
N ALA A 87 33.95 -8.72 -7.54
CA ALA A 87 34.98 -9.75 -7.57
C ALA A 87 35.31 -10.24 -8.99
N HIS A 88 34.33 -10.26 -9.90
CA HIS A 88 34.55 -10.60 -11.31
C HIS A 88 35.27 -9.50 -12.10
N ARG A 89 35.11 -8.22 -11.74
CA ARG A 89 35.75 -7.09 -12.43
C ARG A 89 37.21 -6.87 -12.04
N ASP A 90 37.61 -7.35 -10.87
CA ASP A 90 38.99 -7.26 -10.35
C ASP A 90 39.91 -8.40 -10.87
N MET A 91 39.38 -9.32 -11.69
CA MET A 91 40.12 -10.40 -12.36
C MET A 91 40.41 -10.09 -13.82
#